data_AF-A0A7W7R6I3-F1
#
_entry.id   AF-A0A7W7R6I3-F1
#
_cell.length_a   1.000
_cell.length_b   1.000
_cell.length_c   1.000
_cell.angle_alpha   90.00
_cell.angle_beta   90.00
_cell.angle_gamma   90.00
#
_symmetry.space_group_name_H-M   'P 1'
#
loop_
_entity.id
_entity.type
_entity.pdbx_description
1 polymer ?
#
loop_
_entity_poly.entity_id
_entity_poly.type
_entity_poly.pdbx_seq_one_letter_code
_entity_poly.pdbx_strand_id
1 'polypeptide(L)'
;MHGFPFHAAAGEFLQEFGGLRVTVAGPGISCAREPFEIDPDLAVGEEGRFAEMSNIFGRRFFPLGETARGEFFLAIDEEGVIYLLQGWVLSLGPSDTALERLVTGVAAERLRIPGDGSR
;
A
#
# COMPACT_ATOMS: atom_id res chain seq x y z
N MET A 1 2.38 8.12 15.47
CA MET A 1 1.23 7.59 14.69
C MET A 1 -0.07 7.51 15.52
N HIS A 2 -0.58 8.62 16.05
CA HIS A 2 -1.93 8.64 16.62
C HIS A 2 -2.92 8.83 15.47
N GLY A 3 -3.78 7.85 15.17
CA GLY A 3 -4.85 8.02 14.18
C GLY A 3 -5.07 6.83 13.25
N PHE A 4 -4.05 6.01 12.98
CA PHE A 4 -4.20 4.79 12.19
C PHE A 4 -4.41 3.56 13.09
N PRO A 5 -5.34 2.65 12.76
CA PRO A 5 -5.54 1.42 13.52
C PRO A 5 -4.37 0.47 13.31
N PHE A 6 -3.38 0.51 14.21
CA PHE A 6 -2.23 -0.39 14.20
C PHE A 6 -2.65 -1.84 14.46
N HIS A 7 -2.08 -2.77 13.72
CA HIS A 7 -2.38 -4.20 13.82
C HIS A 7 -1.11 -5.05 13.65
N ALA A 8 -1.22 -6.35 13.94
CA ALA A 8 -0.07 -7.25 14.01
C ALA A 8 0.69 -7.34 12.67
N ALA A 9 -0.02 -7.46 11.55
CA ALA A 9 0.60 -7.54 10.22
C ALA A 9 1.42 -6.29 9.88
N ALA A 10 0.92 -5.09 10.21
CA ALA A 10 1.70 -3.86 10.05
C ALA A 10 2.95 -3.86 10.92
N GLY A 11 2.84 -4.32 12.18
CA GLY A 11 3.97 -4.41 13.08
C GLY A 11 5.04 -5.38 12.60
N GLU A 12 4.65 -6.58 12.19
CA GLU A 12 5.57 -7.61 11.66
C GLU A 12 6.29 -7.10 10.40
N PHE A 13 5.54 -6.53 9.45
CA PHE A 13 6.13 -5.97 8.24
C PHE A 13 7.11 -4.83 8.53
N LEU A 14 6.76 -3.91 9.42
CA LEU A 14 7.61 -2.76 9.74
C LEU A 14 8.84 -3.14 10.56
N GLN A 15 8.79 -4.21 11.35
CA GLN A 15 9.99 -4.72 12.03
C GLN A 15 11.05 -5.19 11.04
N GLU A 16 10.64 -5.73 9.89
CA GLU A 16 11.56 -6.23 8.88
C GLU A 16 11.95 -5.15 7.84
N PHE A 17 10.98 -4.36 7.38
CA PHE A 17 11.16 -3.47 6.22
C PHE A 17 11.02 -1.98 6.54
N GLY A 18 10.73 -1.60 7.78
CA GLY A 18 10.61 -0.20 8.18
C GLY A 18 11.89 0.60 7.89
N GLY A 19 11.74 1.75 7.24
CA GLY A 19 12.85 2.60 6.80
C GLY A 19 13.51 2.17 5.49
N LEU A 20 13.02 1.12 4.83
CA LEU A 20 13.53 0.71 3.51
C LEU A 20 13.23 1.78 2.46
N ARG A 21 14.26 2.18 1.71
CA ARG A 21 14.13 3.08 0.57
C ARG A 21 14.70 2.43 -0.69
N VAL A 22 13.88 2.34 -1.73
CA VAL A 22 14.28 1.82 -3.04
C VAL A 22 14.21 2.94 -4.07
N THR A 23 15.35 3.26 -4.68
CA THR A 23 15.48 4.37 -5.64
C THR A 23 15.51 3.90 -7.09
N VAL A 24 15.34 2.60 -7.34
CA VAL A 24 15.36 2.00 -8.68
C VAL A 24 14.11 2.44 -9.43
N ALA A 25 14.29 2.85 -10.70
CA ALA A 25 13.21 3.27 -11.58
C ALA A 25 13.42 2.75 -13.00
N GLY A 26 12.39 2.88 -13.85
CA GLY A 26 12.46 2.60 -15.29
C GLY A 26 11.66 1.35 -15.70
N PRO A 27 11.94 0.74 -16.86
CA PRO A 27 11.13 -0.38 -17.36
C PRO A 27 11.04 -1.54 -16.36
N GLY A 28 9.84 -2.12 -16.23
CA GLY A 28 9.56 -3.34 -15.48
C GLY A 28 8.89 -4.40 -16.35
N ILE A 29 8.38 -5.46 -15.72
CA ILE A 29 7.76 -6.60 -16.41
C ILE A 29 6.46 -6.21 -17.12
N SER A 30 5.56 -5.49 -16.44
CA SER A 30 4.27 -5.05 -16.99
C SER A 30 3.92 -3.59 -16.72
N CYS A 31 4.64 -2.91 -15.83
CA CYS A 31 4.59 -1.47 -15.65
C CYS A 31 5.99 -0.91 -15.37
N ALA A 32 6.13 0.42 -15.35
CA ALA A 32 7.37 1.03 -14.87
C ALA A 32 7.57 0.69 -13.38
N ARG A 33 8.83 0.50 -13.00
CA ARG A 33 9.27 0.49 -11.61
C ARG A 33 9.34 1.94 -11.15
N GLU A 34 8.72 2.22 -10.01
CA GLU A 34 8.75 3.52 -9.38
C GLU A 34 9.51 3.44 -8.04
N PRO A 35 10.31 4.46 -7.69
CA PRO A 35 10.90 4.54 -6.37
C PRO A 35 9.83 4.51 -5.27
N PHE A 36 10.14 3.84 -4.17
CA PHE A 36 9.26 3.76 -3.00
C PHE A 36 10.02 3.80 -1.69
N GLU A 37 9.33 4.20 -0.63
CA GLU A 37 9.86 4.33 0.72
C GLU A 37 8.86 3.71 1.70
N ILE A 38 9.36 2.87 2.60
CA ILE A 38 8.60 2.26 3.70
C ILE A 38 8.79 3.12 4.94
N ASP A 39 8.14 4.28 4.95
CA ASP A 39 8.07 5.19 6.09
C ASP A 39 6.60 5.60 6.35
N PRO A 40 5.96 5.05 7.39
CA PRO A 40 4.58 5.41 7.73
C PRO A 40 4.35 6.89 8.01
N ASP A 41 5.38 7.64 8.42
CA ASP A 41 5.25 9.07 8.73
C ASP A 41 5.01 9.92 7.46
N LEU A 42 5.29 9.37 6.26
CA LEU A 42 4.95 10.01 4.98
C LEU A 42 3.44 10.13 4.76
N ALA A 43 2.62 9.38 5.50
CA ALA A 43 1.16 9.44 5.44
C ALA A 43 0.52 10.32 6.53
N VAL A 44 1.31 11.04 7.35
CA VAL A 44 0.76 11.95 8.37
C VAL A 44 -0.14 13.00 7.73
N GLY A 45 -1.33 13.20 8.30
CA GLY A 45 -2.35 14.10 7.76
C GLY A 45 -3.35 13.43 6.79
N GLU A 46 -3.13 12.16 6.45
CA GLU A 46 -4.01 11.37 5.58
C GLU A 46 -4.93 10.39 6.33
N GLU A 47 -5.08 10.57 7.65
CA GLU A 47 -5.89 9.72 8.52
C GLU A 47 -7.34 9.62 8.02
N GLY A 48 -7.89 10.74 7.54
CA GLY A 48 -9.24 10.80 6.99
C GLY A 48 -9.41 9.94 5.74
N ARG A 49 -8.44 9.99 4.81
CA ARG A 49 -8.47 9.20 3.56
C ARG A 49 -8.35 7.72 3.86
N PHE A 50 -7.43 7.33 4.75
CA PHE A 50 -7.27 5.93 5.16
C PHE A 50 -8.51 5.39 5.88
N ALA A 51 -9.14 6.19 6.76
CA ALA A 51 -10.37 5.81 7.44
C ALA A 51 -11.54 5.64 6.46
N GLU A 52 -11.72 6.58 5.53
CA GLU A 52 -12.74 6.51 4.48
C GLU A 52 -12.54 5.25 3.62
N MET A 53 -11.32 5.02 3.14
CA MET A 53 -11.03 3.89 2.27
C MET A 53 -11.15 2.55 3.01
N SER A 54 -10.76 2.51 4.28
CA SER A 54 -10.96 1.36 5.16
C SER A 54 -12.45 1.00 5.29
N ASN A 55 -13.31 2.01 5.47
CA ASN A 55 -14.76 1.81 5.54
C ASN A 55 -15.34 1.34 4.21
N ILE A 56 -14.94 1.96 3.08
CA ILE A 56 -15.42 1.60 1.74
C ILE A 56 -15.11 0.14 1.41
N PHE A 57 -13.89 -0.31 1.71
CA PHE A 57 -13.43 -1.64 1.34
C PHE A 57 -13.60 -2.70 2.44
N GLY A 58 -14.06 -2.30 3.63
CA GLY A 58 -14.23 -3.21 4.77
C GLY A 58 -12.91 -3.84 5.23
N ARG A 59 -11.81 -3.07 5.21
CA ARG A 59 -10.45 -3.49 5.57
C ARG A 59 -9.84 -2.47 6.52
N ARG A 60 -8.88 -2.86 7.35
CA ARG A 60 -8.15 -1.94 8.24
C ARG A 60 -6.83 -1.53 7.60
N PHE A 61 -6.87 -0.56 6.70
CA PHE A 61 -5.67 -0.06 6.06
C PHE A 61 -4.78 0.70 7.03
N PHE A 62 -3.52 0.34 7.05
CA PHE A 62 -2.45 1.00 7.79
C PHE A 62 -1.38 1.50 6.80
N PRO A 63 -0.92 2.75 6.90
CA PRO A 63 0.09 3.29 5.97
C PRO A 63 1.45 2.64 6.20
N LEU A 64 2.10 2.22 5.10
CA LEU A 64 3.48 1.74 5.11
C LEU A 64 4.45 2.80 4.58
N GLY A 65 3.99 3.73 3.75
CA GLY A 65 4.81 4.78 3.12
C GLY A 65 4.25 5.19 1.76
N GLU A 66 5.10 5.47 0.78
CA GLU A 66 4.67 5.98 -0.53
C GLU A 66 5.49 5.42 -1.71
N THR A 67 4.94 5.56 -2.91
CA THR A 67 5.62 5.29 -4.18
C THR A 67 5.29 6.38 -5.20
N ALA A 68 5.98 6.35 -6.35
CA ALA A 68 5.78 7.30 -7.45
C ALA A 68 5.89 8.77 -6.97
N ARG A 69 6.83 9.03 -6.06
CA ARG A 69 7.11 10.36 -5.49
C ARG A 69 5.88 10.98 -4.80
N GLY A 70 5.15 10.18 -4.04
CA GLY A 70 3.98 10.60 -3.26
C GLY A 70 2.66 10.59 -4.02
N GLU A 71 2.62 10.06 -5.25
CA GLU A 71 1.35 9.91 -5.99
C GLU A 71 0.45 8.83 -5.35
N PHE A 72 1.06 7.79 -4.79
CA PHE A 72 0.35 6.69 -4.12
C PHE A 72 0.93 6.42 -2.75
N PHE A 73 0.04 6.17 -1.79
CA PHE A 73 0.43 5.57 -0.51
C PHE A 73 0.51 4.06 -0.64
N LEU A 74 1.53 3.47 -0.02
CA LEU A 74 1.56 2.05 0.29
C LEU A 74 0.76 1.82 1.56
N ALA A 75 -0.18 0.87 1.53
CA ALA A 75 -1.01 0.51 2.68
C ALA A 75 -0.98 -1.01 2.89
N ILE A 76 -1.11 -1.46 4.12
CA ILE A 76 -1.28 -2.88 4.48
C ILE A 76 -2.57 -3.08 5.25
N ASP A 77 -3.30 -4.15 4.96
CA ASP A 77 -4.47 -4.53 5.74
C ASP A 77 -4.12 -5.53 6.86
N GLU A 78 -5.11 -5.89 7.68
CA GLU A 78 -4.91 -6.78 8.82
C GLU A 78 -4.54 -8.22 8.45
N GLU A 79 -4.69 -8.60 7.17
CA GLU A 79 -4.34 -9.92 6.64
C GLU A 79 -2.94 -9.92 5.98
N GLY A 80 -2.22 -8.79 6.03
CA GLY A 80 -0.87 -8.68 5.48
C GLY A 80 -0.82 -8.46 3.96
N VAL A 81 -1.92 -8.02 3.35
CA VAL A 81 -1.98 -7.67 1.93
C VAL A 81 -1.60 -6.21 1.75
N ILE A 82 -0.72 -5.92 0.78
CA ILE A 82 -0.26 -4.56 0.46
C ILE A 82 -1.03 -4.00 -0.74
N TYR A 83 -1.27 -2.69 -0.67
CA TYR A 83 -2.08 -1.92 -1.61
C TYR A 83 -1.40 -0.62 -2.02
N LEU A 84 -1.75 -0.13 -3.20
CA LEU A 84 -1.57 1.26 -3.61
C LEU A 84 -2.87 2.01 -3.37
N LEU A 85 -2.83 3.06 -2.56
CA LEU A 85 -3.99 3.83 -2.11
C LEU A 85 -3.89 5.29 -2.59
N GLN A 86 -4.95 5.75 -3.24
CA GLN A 86 -5.20 7.15 -3.62
C GLN A 86 -6.71 7.43 -3.44
N GLY A 87 -7.41 7.98 -4.43
CA GLY A 87 -8.88 8.04 -4.53
C GLY A 87 -9.48 6.70 -4.97
N TRP A 88 -8.64 5.69 -5.14
CA TRP A 88 -8.98 4.30 -5.37
C TRP A 88 -7.88 3.39 -4.83
N VAL A 89 -8.14 2.08 -4.83
CA VAL A 89 -7.23 1.08 -4.29
C VAL A 89 -6.84 0.07 -5.36
N LEU A 90 -5.54 -0.21 -5.47
CA LEU A 90 -4.99 -1.34 -6.23
C LEU A 90 -4.32 -2.33 -5.28
N SER A 91 -4.49 -3.63 -5.50
CA SER A 91 -3.89 -4.70 -4.73
C SER A 91 -2.55 -5.13 -5.35
N LEU A 92 -1.49 -5.10 -4.54
CA LEU A 92 -0.19 -5.69 -4.87
C LEU A 92 -0.10 -7.14 -4.41
N GLY A 93 -0.91 -7.56 -3.43
CA GLY A 93 -0.92 -8.92 -2.89
C GLY A 93 -0.21 -9.03 -1.54
N PRO A 94 0.03 -10.25 -1.02
CA PRO A 94 0.74 -10.48 0.23
C PRO A 94 2.12 -9.80 0.25
N SER A 95 2.59 -9.40 1.43
CA SER A 95 3.83 -8.61 1.63
C SER A 95 5.00 -8.98 0.72
N ASP A 96 5.41 -10.25 0.72
CA ASP A 96 6.59 -10.71 -0.02
C ASP A 96 6.38 -10.57 -1.53
N THR A 97 5.20 -10.98 -1.99
CA THR A 97 4.79 -10.84 -3.40
C THR A 97 4.67 -9.38 -3.80
N ALA A 98 4.17 -8.51 -2.92
CA ALA A 98 4.02 -7.10 -3.19
C ALA A 98 5.39 -6.41 -3.35
N LEU A 99 6.36 -6.72 -2.48
CA LEU A 99 7.73 -6.21 -2.62
C LEU A 99 8.37 -6.71 -3.92
N GLU A 100 8.24 -7.99 -4.26
CA GLU A 100 8.72 -8.55 -5.52
C GLU A 100 8.12 -7.79 -6.72
N ARG A 101 6.80 -7.56 -6.72
CA ARG A 101 6.10 -6.84 -7.79
C ARG A 101 6.55 -5.38 -7.90
N LEU A 102 6.80 -4.69 -6.78
CA LEU A 102 7.34 -3.33 -6.79
C LEU A 102 8.74 -3.28 -7.41
N VAL A 103 9.65 -4.17 -7.02
CA VAL A 103 11.04 -4.15 -7.51
C VAL A 103 11.19 -4.66 -8.95
N THR A 104 10.30 -5.54 -9.41
CA THR A 104 10.29 -6.07 -10.78
C THR A 104 9.40 -5.27 -11.74
N GLY A 105 8.51 -4.43 -11.21
CA GLY A 105 7.57 -3.60 -11.99
C GLY A 105 6.44 -4.43 -12.59
N VAL A 106 5.69 -5.11 -11.73
CA VAL A 106 4.47 -5.84 -12.09
C VAL A 106 3.26 -5.03 -11.64
N ALA A 107 2.33 -4.79 -12.57
CA ALA A 107 1.13 -4.00 -12.35
C ALA A 107 0.25 -4.58 -11.22
N ALA A 108 -0.25 -3.68 -10.36
CA ALA A 108 -1.24 -3.99 -9.34
C ALA A 108 -2.64 -4.17 -9.96
N GLU A 109 -3.51 -4.90 -9.26
CA GLU A 109 -4.87 -5.18 -9.72
C GLU A 109 -5.88 -4.27 -9.06
N ARG A 110 -6.92 -3.84 -9.79
CA ARG A 110 -7.97 -2.99 -9.20
C ARG A 110 -8.72 -3.73 -8.09
N LEU A 111 -8.73 -3.16 -6.88
CA LEU A 111 -9.57 -3.67 -5.81
C LEU A 111 -11.01 -3.21 -6.05
N ARG A 112 -11.95 -4.17 -6.10
CA ARG A 112 -13.38 -3.90 -6.23
C ARG A 112 -14.01 -3.62 -4.88
N ILE A 113 -15.02 -2.77 -4.87
CA ILE A 113 -15.73 -2.45 -3.63
C ILE A 113 -16.61 -3.66 -3.30
N PRO A 114 -16.55 -4.19 -2.06
CA PRO A 114 -17.39 -5.32 -1.67
C PRO A 114 -18.89 -4.99 -1.88
N GLY A 115 -19.61 -5.88 -2.56
CA GLY A 115 -21.03 -5.68 -2.83
C GLY A 115 -21.35 -4.68 -3.96
N ASP A 116 -20.34 -4.10 -4.62
CA ASP A 116 -20.56 -3.45 -5.92
C ASP A 116 -20.83 -4.56 -6.95
N GLY A 117 -22.07 -4.61 -7.41
CA GLY A 117 -22.59 -5.67 -8.28
C GLY A 117 -22.21 -5.48 -9.75
N SER A 118 -21.05 -4.94 -10.10
CA SER A 118 -20.65 -4.87 -11.50
C SER A 118 -20.28 -6.26 -12.03
N ARG A 119 -21.25 -6.89 -12.71
CA ARG A 119 -20.99 -7.88 -13.75
C ARG A 119 -20.30 -7.24 -14.95
#